data_AF-A0A2H0MVR8-F1
#
_entry.id   AF-A0A2H0MVR8-F1
#
_cell.length_a   1.000
_cell.length_b   1.000
_cell.length_c   1.000
_cell.angle_alpha   90.00
_cell.angle_beta   90.00
_cell.angle_gamma   90.00
#
_symmetry.space_group_name_H-M   'P 1'
#
loop_
_entity.id
_entity.type
_entity.pdbx_description
1 polymer ?
#
loop_
_entity_poly.entity_id
_entity_poly.type
_entity_poly.pdbx_seq_one_letter_code
_entity_poly.pdbx_strand_id
1 'polypeptide(L)'
;MFHNFNYKKPLAALLAFTVSLGMSVSVYAATPDIVKKDVLELGKKTYFRRCVWCHGVEGGGDGPSADRLFTRPRNFNQGTFKIRTTDSGHLPMEEDLIKTVTNGLPGSAMPAWGEVLKKEEIVAVVNFVKTLVQDRSFDDVEDEIVEVQDFGSNPWGTKGPYHLGIPQEAIDQGKEIFIKNKCFECHGGEGRGDGNPTMKDDWGFPIVAADWQQCWNFRGSRRNAYDPFNVVRTINTGLNGTPMPNFKDQINQEDRWKIAAFVNSLCPRKNIDPLANKPVSDFLISSEFTAGPVAKTIDDPMWTVPDSDTKITGWQDDEAYKEEWGAVNRPRKNYVAMAGQITRGKRNFDPKVDNLWVTSRWSEEENAVYYLVEYHLRFLSNDPEWKEMVGIQWPAKLQDLFGAEKPYFIYGDSKKPVHVWRADFLPVNYKPTNAPNPEGYKLDVKVTELNAHGFEDVKVRENPVVEVVDSIYKQGRVKILFRRALTTENADKLEVQIPAQKFIPISFMQWSGRDHEKDEHMAISTWFYTILKPQIPNSIYVNAVIMGCVFAGFQGWLMWMTRRTRKMYDDGVVLRDRLPDQPS
;
A
#
# COMPACT_ATOMS: atom_id res chain seq x y z
N MET A 1 53.70 25.55 -99.54
CA MET A 1 54.46 24.28 -99.65
C MET A 1 53.70 23.25 -98.84
N PHE A 2 52.89 22.41 -99.49
CA PHE A 2 53.26 21.04 -99.89
C PHE A 2 53.49 20.16 -98.64
N HIS A 3 52.68 19.17 -98.25
CA HIS A 3 51.99 18.15 -99.04
C HIS A 3 50.79 17.53 -98.28
N ASN A 4 49.72 17.28 -99.03
CA ASN A 4 48.70 16.25 -98.76
C ASN A 4 49.34 14.85 -98.72
N PHE A 5 48.76 13.89 -97.98
CA PHE A 5 48.35 12.63 -98.60
C PHE A 5 47.16 12.00 -97.89
N ASN A 6 46.30 11.46 -98.73
CA ASN A 6 44.91 11.07 -98.54
C ASN A 6 44.84 9.58 -98.90
N TYR A 7 44.18 8.72 -98.12
CA TYR A 7 43.85 7.36 -98.58
C TYR A 7 42.48 6.87 -98.08
N LYS A 8 41.52 6.93 -99.02
CA LYS A 8 40.46 5.96 -99.40
C LYS A 8 39.19 5.74 -98.52
N LYS A 9 38.05 6.04 -99.18
CA LYS A 9 36.61 5.70 -98.99
C LYS A 9 36.31 4.19 -99.32
N PRO A 10 35.08 3.59 -99.19
CA PRO A 10 33.73 4.19 -99.09
C PRO A 10 32.65 3.51 -98.20
N LEU A 11 31.50 4.21 -98.13
CA LEU A 11 30.10 3.83 -97.83
C LEU A 11 29.77 2.39 -97.33
N ALA A 12 29.13 2.32 -96.17
CA ALA A 12 27.89 1.56 -95.98
C ALA A 12 26.99 2.28 -94.96
N ALA A 13 25.74 2.50 -95.32
CA ALA A 13 24.71 3.14 -94.50
C ALA A 13 23.79 2.10 -93.85
N LEU A 14 23.00 2.56 -92.86
CA LEU A 14 21.91 1.92 -92.08
C LEU A 14 22.40 1.14 -90.84
N LEU A 15 21.85 1.25 -89.62
CA LEU A 15 20.70 1.93 -88.98
C LEU A 15 21.05 1.93 -87.47
N ALA A 16 21.05 3.07 -86.78
CA ALA A 16 20.03 3.50 -85.81
C ALA A 16 20.48 3.42 -84.33
N PHE A 17 20.28 4.54 -83.63
CA PHE A 17 20.10 4.69 -82.18
C PHE A 17 21.26 4.30 -81.23
N THR A 18 22.03 5.29 -80.80
CA THR A 18 22.51 5.35 -79.41
C THR A 18 22.38 6.76 -78.84
N VAL A 19 21.61 6.83 -77.76
CA VAL A 19 21.26 8.01 -76.97
C VAL A 19 22.46 8.46 -76.14
N SER A 20 22.63 9.77 -76.05
CA SER A 20 23.59 10.50 -75.21
C SER A 20 23.53 10.07 -73.73
N LEU A 21 24.67 9.66 -73.19
CA LEU A 21 24.87 9.43 -71.75
C LEU A 21 24.89 10.78 -71.01
N GLY A 22 23.76 11.15 -70.42
CA GLY A 22 23.69 12.18 -69.38
C GLY A 22 24.04 11.54 -68.03
N MET A 23 24.99 12.12 -67.30
CA MET A 23 25.28 11.76 -65.91
C MET A 23 24.07 12.08 -65.03
N SER A 24 23.44 11.05 -64.48
CA SER A 24 22.45 11.17 -63.41
C SER A 24 23.16 11.01 -62.07
N VAL A 25 23.36 12.11 -61.36
CA VAL A 25 23.63 12.07 -59.92
C VAL A 25 22.30 11.69 -59.26
N SER A 26 22.14 10.42 -58.92
CA SER A 26 21.01 9.96 -58.12
C SER A 26 21.18 10.46 -56.70
N VAL A 27 20.49 11.56 -56.37
CA VAL A 27 20.15 11.89 -54.99
C VAL A 27 19.16 10.82 -54.53
N TYR A 28 19.62 9.87 -53.71
CA TYR A 28 18.72 9.00 -52.96
C TYR A 28 18.00 9.86 -51.92
N ALA A 29 16.85 10.41 -52.30
CA ALA A 29 15.86 10.84 -51.32
C ALA A 29 15.35 9.57 -50.63
N ALA A 30 15.69 9.39 -49.36
CA ALA A 30 15.19 8.30 -48.55
C ALA A 30 13.65 8.38 -48.53
N THR A 31 12.99 7.42 -49.16
CA THR A 31 11.54 7.23 -48.98
C THR A 31 11.29 6.97 -47.50
N PRO A 32 10.42 7.73 -46.81
CA PRO A 32 10.09 7.46 -45.42
C PRO A 32 9.53 6.03 -45.35
N ASP A 33 10.14 5.22 -44.49
CA ASP A 33 9.83 3.80 -44.32
C ASP A 33 8.34 3.61 -44.04
N ILE A 34 7.61 2.96 -44.97
CA ILE A 34 6.15 2.77 -44.91
C ILE A 34 5.76 2.08 -43.59
N VAL A 35 6.62 1.19 -43.09
CA VAL A 35 6.45 0.49 -41.81
C VAL A 35 6.45 1.47 -40.63
N LYS A 36 7.34 2.48 -40.62
CA LYS A 36 7.37 3.51 -39.57
C LYS A 36 6.11 4.38 -39.58
N LYS A 37 5.59 4.70 -40.77
CA LYS A 37 4.36 5.48 -40.90
C LYS A 37 3.13 4.71 -40.40
N ASP A 38 3.02 3.42 -40.73
CA ASP A 38 1.92 2.57 -40.27
C ASP A 38 1.94 2.38 -38.74
N VAL A 39 3.12 2.24 -38.14
CA VAL A 39 3.31 2.18 -36.69
C VAL A 39 2.90 3.50 -36.02
N LEU A 40 3.28 4.65 -36.58
CA LEU A 40 2.88 5.96 -36.03
C LEU A 40 1.38 6.21 -36.13
N GLU A 41 0.72 5.83 -37.21
CA GLU A 41 -0.74 5.94 -37.34
C GLU A 41 -1.47 5.01 -36.36
N LEU A 42 -0.97 3.77 -36.16
CA LEU A 42 -1.49 2.88 -35.12
C LEU A 42 -1.31 3.48 -33.72
N GLY A 43 -0.14 4.07 -33.46
CA GLY A 43 0.18 4.74 -32.21
C GLY A 43 -0.75 5.91 -31.93
N LYS A 44 -0.94 6.78 -32.92
CA LYS A 44 -1.88 7.89 -32.89
C LYS A 44 -3.30 7.41 -32.60
N LYS A 45 -3.80 6.40 -33.32
CA LYS A 45 -5.13 5.83 -33.08
C LYS A 45 -5.29 5.32 -31.64
N THR A 46 -4.26 4.65 -31.12
CA THR A 46 -4.25 4.15 -29.74
C THR A 46 -4.27 5.30 -28.73
N TYR A 47 -3.43 6.31 -28.94
CA TYR A 47 -3.36 7.50 -28.09
C TYR A 47 -4.69 8.24 -27.99
N PHE A 48 -5.31 8.55 -29.13
CA PHE A 48 -6.59 9.28 -29.17
C PHE A 48 -7.77 8.47 -28.61
N ARG A 49 -7.68 7.14 -28.59
CA ARG A 49 -8.72 6.29 -28.02
C ARG A 49 -8.57 6.09 -26.51
N ARG A 50 -7.35 6.16 -25.96
CA ARG A 50 -7.04 5.71 -24.60
C ARG A 50 -6.32 6.74 -23.71
N CYS A 51 -5.44 7.56 -24.28
CA CYS A 51 -4.50 8.40 -23.53
C CYS A 51 -4.92 9.88 -23.52
N VAL A 52 -5.52 10.37 -24.60
CA VAL A 52 -5.84 11.79 -24.83
C VAL A 52 -6.71 12.44 -23.75
N TRP A 53 -7.61 11.67 -23.12
CA TRP A 53 -8.50 12.17 -22.07
C TRP A 53 -7.77 12.69 -20.84
N CYS A 54 -6.58 12.15 -20.58
CA CYS A 54 -5.72 12.58 -19.48
C CYS A 54 -4.56 13.43 -20.01
N HIS A 55 -3.85 12.97 -21.05
CA HIS A 55 -2.61 13.60 -21.51
C HIS A 55 -2.81 14.76 -22.50
N GLY A 56 -4.04 15.02 -22.98
CA GLY A 56 -4.33 16.10 -23.91
C GLY A 56 -4.04 15.74 -25.36
N VAL A 57 -4.57 16.54 -26.29
CA VAL A 57 -4.44 16.33 -27.74
C VAL A 57 -2.98 16.45 -28.18
N GLU A 58 -2.27 17.42 -27.62
CA GLU A 58 -0.88 17.72 -27.95
C GLU A 58 0.13 17.10 -26.96
N GLY A 59 -0.34 16.34 -25.97
CA GLY A 59 0.54 15.74 -24.96
C GLY A 59 0.89 16.64 -23.78
N GLY A 60 0.24 17.81 -23.64
CA GLY A 60 0.50 18.80 -22.60
C GLY A 60 0.14 18.39 -21.17
N GLY A 61 -0.47 17.21 -20.96
CA GLY A 61 -0.95 16.78 -19.65
C GLY A 61 -2.23 17.50 -19.20
N ASP A 62 -2.94 18.12 -20.14
CA ASP A 62 -4.05 19.04 -19.99
C ASP A 62 -5.37 18.48 -20.57
N GLY A 63 -5.48 17.15 -20.63
CA GLY A 63 -6.71 16.50 -21.09
C GLY A 63 -7.92 16.84 -20.19
N PRO A 64 -9.16 16.64 -20.66
CA PRO A 64 -10.38 17.01 -19.91
C PRO A 64 -10.50 16.42 -18.49
N SER A 65 -9.75 15.36 -18.18
CA SER A 65 -9.70 14.72 -16.86
C SER A 65 -8.58 15.27 -15.95
N ALA A 66 -7.60 16.01 -16.47
CA ALA A 66 -6.39 16.40 -15.76
C ALA A 66 -6.66 17.19 -14.46
N ASP A 67 -7.61 18.13 -14.48
CA ASP A 67 -7.96 18.96 -13.32
C ASP A 67 -8.62 18.19 -12.17
N ARG A 68 -9.12 16.98 -12.44
CA ARG A 68 -9.78 16.14 -11.44
C ARG A 68 -8.82 15.16 -10.78
N LEU A 69 -7.56 15.13 -11.19
CA LEU A 69 -6.57 14.19 -10.69
C LEU A 69 -5.59 14.92 -9.77
N PHE A 70 -5.43 14.40 -8.55
CA PHE A 70 -4.44 14.90 -7.61
C PHE A 70 -3.02 14.82 -8.19
N THR A 71 -2.71 13.72 -8.86
CA THR A 71 -1.48 13.60 -9.65
C THR A 71 -1.75 14.01 -11.09
N ARG A 72 -1.19 15.15 -11.50
CA ARG A 72 -1.35 15.64 -12.87
C ARG A 72 -0.79 14.64 -13.88
N PRO A 73 -1.50 14.40 -15.00
CA PRO A 73 -0.97 13.64 -16.13
C PRO A 73 0.35 14.24 -16.60
N ARG A 74 1.23 13.38 -17.15
CA ARG A 74 2.53 13.83 -17.65
C ARG A 74 2.35 14.76 -18.85
N ASN A 75 2.94 15.94 -18.77
CA ASN A 75 3.25 16.79 -19.91
C ASN A 75 4.46 16.19 -20.65
N PHE A 76 4.27 15.79 -21.91
CA PHE A 76 5.30 15.17 -22.74
C PHE A 76 6.15 16.21 -23.47
N ASN A 77 5.65 17.42 -23.70
CA ASN A 77 6.31 18.44 -24.54
C ASN A 77 7.75 18.73 -24.10
N GLN A 78 8.01 18.71 -22.79
CA GLN A 78 9.33 18.99 -22.21
C GLN A 78 10.31 17.79 -22.21
N GLY A 79 9.83 16.58 -22.56
CA GLY A 79 10.64 15.36 -22.49
C GLY A 79 11.04 14.96 -21.06
N THR A 80 10.34 15.45 -20.04
CA THR A 80 10.68 15.23 -18.63
C THR A 80 9.97 14.00 -18.05
N PHE A 81 10.61 12.84 -18.07
CA PHE A 81 10.03 11.59 -17.56
C PHE A 81 10.55 11.21 -16.17
N LYS A 82 9.66 10.71 -15.29
CA LYS A 82 10.01 10.37 -13.89
C LYS A 82 10.67 9.00 -13.76
N ILE A 83 10.14 7.99 -14.46
CA ILE A 83 10.57 6.59 -14.31
C ILE A 83 11.53 6.26 -15.46
N ARG A 84 12.81 6.12 -15.11
CA ARG A 84 13.93 5.98 -16.05
C ARG A 84 15.01 5.06 -15.47
N THR A 85 15.89 4.59 -16.35
CA THR A 85 17.16 3.92 -16.05
C THR A 85 18.39 4.74 -16.48
N THR A 86 18.15 5.97 -16.95
CA THR A 86 19.15 6.89 -17.48
C THR A 86 19.52 7.96 -16.45
N ASP A 87 20.65 8.63 -16.65
CA ASP A 87 21.12 9.71 -15.77
C ASP A 87 20.07 10.82 -15.55
N SER A 88 20.14 11.49 -14.40
CA SER A 88 19.22 12.58 -14.09
C SER A 88 19.28 13.67 -15.18
N GLY A 89 18.14 14.27 -15.51
CA GLY A 89 18.03 15.19 -16.64
C GLY A 89 17.89 14.55 -18.03
N HIS A 90 18.34 13.31 -18.24
CA HIS A 90 18.33 12.67 -19.57
C HIS A 90 16.97 12.06 -19.93
N LEU A 91 16.74 11.87 -21.24
CA LEU A 91 15.56 11.17 -21.77
C LEU A 91 15.52 9.70 -21.30
N PRO A 92 14.31 9.11 -21.17
CA PRO A 92 14.14 7.68 -20.89
C PRO A 92 14.62 6.81 -22.05
N MET A 93 15.02 5.57 -21.75
CA MET A 93 15.10 4.53 -22.77
C MET A 93 13.70 4.17 -23.29
N GLU A 94 13.61 3.65 -24.51
CA GLU A 94 12.33 3.20 -25.07
C GLU A 94 11.70 2.09 -24.20
N GLU A 95 12.52 1.20 -23.64
CA GLU A 95 12.10 0.15 -22.72
C GLU A 95 11.49 0.71 -21.43
N ASP A 96 11.95 1.86 -20.94
CA ASP A 96 11.39 2.52 -19.76
C ASP A 96 9.97 3.02 -20.03
N LEU A 97 9.76 3.62 -21.21
CA LEU A 97 8.45 4.07 -21.67
C LEU A 97 7.49 2.89 -21.89
N ILE A 98 7.95 1.83 -22.55
CA ILE A 98 7.16 0.61 -22.77
C ILE A 98 6.77 0.00 -21.43
N LYS A 99 7.70 -0.15 -20.47
CA LYS A 99 7.40 -0.67 -19.12
C LYS A 99 6.40 0.22 -18.40
N THR A 100 6.54 1.55 -18.51
CA THR A 100 5.63 2.51 -17.89
C THR A 100 4.20 2.38 -18.43
N VAL A 101 4.02 2.27 -19.74
CA VAL A 101 2.68 2.09 -20.36
C VAL A 101 2.12 0.70 -20.03
N THR A 102 2.96 -0.33 -20.10
CA THR A 102 2.54 -1.72 -19.85
C THR A 102 2.05 -1.91 -18.41
N ASN A 103 2.81 -1.41 -17.43
CA ASN A 103 2.55 -1.63 -16.01
C ASN A 103 1.76 -0.49 -15.34
N GLY A 104 1.60 0.65 -16.02
CA GLY A 104 1.02 1.85 -15.42
C GLY A 104 1.89 2.44 -14.31
N LEU A 105 1.35 3.44 -13.62
CA LEU A 105 2.01 4.10 -12.49
C LEU A 105 1.12 4.02 -11.26
N PRO A 106 1.41 3.12 -10.30
CA PRO A 106 0.62 3.05 -9.08
C PRO A 106 0.82 4.32 -8.23
N GLY A 107 -0.12 4.60 -7.35
CA GLY A 107 -0.21 5.91 -6.68
C GLY A 107 -0.60 7.06 -7.63
N SER A 108 -1.12 6.74 -8.83
CA SER A 108 -1.68 7.70 -9.80
C SER A 108 -2.86 7.07 -10.55
N ALA A 109 -3.56 7.87 -11.34
CA ALA A 109 -4.65 7.39 -12.19
C ALA A 109 -4.20 6.70 -13.49
N MET A 110 -2.89 6.53 -13.73
CA MET A 110 -2.38 5.86 -14.94
C MET A 110 -2.50 4.33 -14.82
N PRO A 111 -3.45 3.69 -15.53
CA PRO A 111 -3.68 2.25 -15.40
C PRO A 111 -2.59 1.44 -16.09
N ALA A 112 -2.55 0.13 -15.80
CA ALA A 112 -1.74 -0.81 -16.55
C ALA A 112 -2.43 -1.16 -17.88
N TRP A 113 -1.75 -0.94 -19.01
CA TRP A 113 -2.31 -1.22 -20.33
C TRP A 113 -1.95 -2.59 -20.88
N GLY A 114 -1.00 -3.31 -20.26
CA GLY A 114 -0.50 -4.60 -20.77
C GLY A 114 -1.54 -5.72 -20.88
N GLU A 115 -2.65 -5.62 -20.14
CA GLU A 115 -3.77 -6.59 -20.22
C GLU A 115 -4.87 -6.15 -21.18
N VAL A 116 -4.82 -4.91 -21.68
CA VAL A 116 -5.87 -4.29 -22.50
C VAL A 116 -5.39 -4.03 -23.93
N LEU A 117 -4.12 -3.68 -24.10
CA LEU A 117 -3.48 -3.39 -25.39
C LEU A 117 -2.51 -4.52 -25.75
N LYS A 118 -2.39 -4.79 -27.05
CA LYS A 118 -1.37 -5.70 -27.57
C LYS A 118 0.01 -5.06 -27.47
N LYS A 119 1.06 -5.88 -27.45
CA LYS A 119 2.45 -5.41 -27.36
C LYS A 119 2.80 -4.43 -28.49
N GLU A 120 2.30 -4.70 -29.70
CA GLU A 120 2.52 -3.86 -30.88
C GLU A 120 1.83 -2.50 -30.75
N GLU A 121 0.62 -2.46 -30.15
CA GLU A 121 -0.09 -1.20 -29.86
C GLU A 121 0.64 -0.37 -28.80
N ILE A 122 1.23 -1.03 -27.79
CA ILE A 122 2.04 -0.37 -26.75
C ILE A 122 3.30 0.26 -27.37
N VAL A 123 4.03 -0.49 -28.19
CA VAL A 123 5.23 0.04 -28.89
C VAL A 123 4.83 1.18 -29.82
N ALA A 124 3.73 1.03 -30.56
CA ALA A 124 3.22 2.06 -31.46
C ALA A 124 2.85 3.36 -30.71
N VAL A 125 2.13 3.27 -29.60
CA VAL A 125 1.74 4.46 -28.82
C VAL A 125 2.94 5.12 -28.16
N VAL A 126 3.95 4.36 -27.71
CA VAL A 126 5.21 4.91 -27.19
C VAL A 126 5.93 5.71 -28.27
N ASN A 127 6.04 5.16 -29.49
CA ASN A 127 6.65 5.88 -30.62
C ASN A 127 5.87 7.16 -30.97
N PHE A 128 4.54 7.12 -30.94
CA PHE A 128 3.74 8.33 -31.11
C PHE A 128 3.98 9.34 -29.98
N VAL A 129 4.05 8.93 -28.71
CA VAL A 129 4.34 9.83 -27.59
C VAL A 129 5.72 10.50 -27.74
N LYS A 130 6.73 9.79 -28.24
CA LYS A 130 8.05 10.38 -28.53
C LYS A 130 7.95 11.55 -29.53
N THR A 131 7.02 11.49 -30.50
CA THR A 131 6.76 12.58 -31.45
C THR A 131 6.02 13.79 -30.86
N LEU A 132 5.44 13.66 -29.66
CA LEU A 132 4.78 14.77 -28.96
C LEU A 132 5.76 15.59 -28.10
N VAL A 133 7.02 15.14 -27.97
CA VAL A 133 8.06 15.90 -27.29
C VAL A 133 8.52 17.03 -28.22
N GLN A 134 8.53 18.26 -27.70
CA GLN A 134 8.77 19.49 -28.45
C GLN A 134 10.12 20.14 -28.09
N ASP A 135 10.45 20.16 -26.80
CA ASP A 135 11.64 20.86 -26.29
C ASP A 135 12.92 20.02 -26.45
N ARG A 136 12.78 18.73 -26.77
CA ARG A 136 13.86 17.75 -26.91
C ARG A 136 13.54 16.77 -28.03
N SER A 137 14.56 16.14 -28.58
CA SER A 137 14.40 15.16 -29.66
C SER A 137 14.98 13.81 -29.27
N PHE A 138 14.21 12.73 -29.43
CA PHE A 138 14.72 11.37 -29.25
C PHE A 138 15.65 10.91 -30.39
N ASP A 139 15.66 11.63 -31.51
CA ASP A 139 16.46 11.31 -32.70
C ASP A 139 17.76 12.12 -32.76
N ASP A 140 17.96 13.06 -31.83
CA ASP A 140 19.15 13.92 -31.77
C ASP A 140 20.27 13.26 -30.97
N VAL A 141 20.90 12.26 -31.58
CA VAL A 141 21.97 11.46 -30.96
C VAL A 141 23.26 12.23 -30.70
N GLU A 142 23.40 13.46 -31.21
CA GLU A 142 24.58 14.31 -30.98
C GLU A 142 24.41 15.13 -29.68
N ASP A 143 23.21 15.66 -29.42
CA ASP A 143 22.93 16.45 -28.21
C ASP A 143 22.28 15.63 -27.06
N GLU A 144 21.76 14.42 -27.32
CA GLU A 144 21.13 13.51 -26.34
C GLU A 144 21.92 12.23 -26.11
N ILE A 145 23.12 12.34 -25.53
CA ILE A 145 23.88 11.17 -25.09
C ILE A 145 23.17 10.51 -23.91
N VAL A 146 22.47 9.41 -24.16
CA VAL A 146 21.75 8.69 -23.11
C VAL A 146 22.69 7.74 -22.37
N GLU A 147 23.10 8.14 -21.17
CA GLU A 147 23.88 7.28 -20.27
C GLU A 147 22.95 6.39 -19.44
N VAL A 148 23.00 5.08 -19.70
CA VAL A 148 22.33 4.07 -18.87
C VAL A 148 23.14 3.85 -17.60
N GLN A 149 22.48 3.98 -16.45
CA GLN A 149 23.15 3.85 -15.16
C GLN A 149 23.46 2.40 -14.81
N ASP A 150 24.61 2.20 -14.18
CA ASP A 150 24.91 0.97 -13.44
C ASP A 150 24.34 1.07 -12.00
N PHE A 151 23.35 0.24 -11.73
CA PHE A 151 22.71 0.13 -10.41
C PHE A 151 23.42 -0.87 -9.49
N GLY A 152 24.36 -1.66 -10.03
CA GLY A 152 24.96 -2.79 -9.36
C GLY A 152 23.97 -3.94 -9.19
N SER A 153 24.44 -5.03 -8.57
CA SER A 153 23.59 -6.15 -8.18
C SER A 153 23.17 -6.01 -6.72
N ASN A 154 22.05 -6.66 -6.37
CA ASN A 154 21.64 -6.81 -4.98
C ASN A 154 22.78 -7.46 -4.18
N PRO A 155 23.40 -6.75 -3.20
CA PRO A 155 24.57 -7.24 -2.47
C PRO A 155 24.32 -8.54 -1.69
N TRP A 156 23.06 -8.77 -1.31
CA TRP A 156 22.67 -9.93 -0.50
C TRP A 156 22.25 -11.13 -1.34
N GLY A 157 22.20 -10.99 -2.68
CA GLY A 157 21.79 -12.05 -3.59
C GLY A 157 20.37 -12.58 -3.35
N THR A 158 19.54 -11.83 -2.60
CA THR A 158 18.20 -12.28 -2.23
C THR A 158 17.30 -12.32 -3.45
N LYS A 159 16.73 -13.50 -3.72
CA LYS A 159 15.64 -13.68 -4.68
C LYS A 159 14.35 -13.61 -3.89
N GLY A 160 13.35 -12.91 -4.44
CA GLY A 160 12.13 -12.54 -3.73
C GLY A 160 11.54 -13.66 -2.83
N PRO A 161 11.02 -13.31 -1.64
CA PRO A 161 10.69 -11.96 -1.21
C PRO A 161 11.90 -11.25 -0.56
N TYR A 162 12.24 -10.07 -1.06
CA TYR A 162 13.53 -9.39 -0.88
C TYR A 162 13.92 -9.05 0.55
N HIS A 163 13.03 -9.22 1.50
CA HIS A 163 13.28 -9.01 2.91
C HIS A 163 13.84 -10.20 3.65
N LEU A 164 13.72 -11.39 3.07
CA LEU A 164 14.35 -12.57 3.58
C LEU A 164 15.80 -12.54 3.10
N GLY A 165 16.74 -12.53 4.04
CA GLY A 165 18.18 -12.57 3.77
C GLY A 165 18.86 -11.20 3.69
N ILE A 166 18.18 -10.09 3.95
CA ILE A 166 18.84 -8.80 4.22
C ILE A 166 19.21 -8.76 5.71
N PRO A 167 20.49 -8.61 6.08
CA PRO A 167 20.90 -8.47 7.48
C PRO A 167 20.28 -7.22 8.13
N GLN A 168 19.86 -7.33 9.40
CA GLN A 168 19.32 -6.20 10.16
C GLN A 168 20.33 -5.04 10.26
N GLU A 169 21.61 -5.36 10.42
CA GLU A 169 22.73 -4.40 10.36
C GLU A 169 22.66 -3.50 9.11
N ALA A 170 22.32 -4.07 7.95
CA ALA A 170 22.27 -3.32 6.69
C ALA A 170 21.05 -2.38 6.64
N ILE A 171 19.94 -2.79 7.26
CA ILE A 171 18.73 -1.97 7.42
C ILE A 171 19.02 -0.78 8.35
N ASP A 172 19.70 -1.04 9.47
CA ASP A 172 20.05 -0.02 10.46
C ASP A 172 21.03 1.00 9.88
N GLN A 173 22.08 0.54 9.19
CA GLN A 173 22.98 1.42 8.42
C GLN A 173 22.23 2.22 7.36
N GLY A 174 21.27 1.61 6.65
CA GLY A 174 20.40 2.30 5.70
C GLY A 174 19.60 3.44 6.33
N LYS A 175 19.09 3.24 7.55
CA LYS A 175 18.38 4.27 8.34
C LYS A 175 19.32 5.41 8.74
N GLU A 176 20.55 5.10 9.15
CA GLU A 176 21.55 6.13 9.48
C GLU A 176 21.89 7.01 8.27
N ILE A 177 22.10 6.40 7.10
CA ILE A 177 22.38 7.11 5.86
C ILE A 177 21.18 7.97 5.46
N PHE A 178 19.96 7.46 5.61
CA PHE A 178 18.71 8.20 5.37
C PHE A 178 18.62 9.46 6.24
N ILE A 179 18.94 9.36 7.54
CA ILE A 179 18.95 10.51 8.46
C ILE A 179 20.08 11.48 8.10
N LYS A 180 21.29 10.97 7.85
CA LYS A 180 22.48 11.78 7.51
C LYS A 180 22.27 12.64 6.26
N ASN A 181 21.59 12.09 5.25
CA ASN A 181 21.29 12.79 4.00
C ASN A 181 19.97 13.60 4.05
N LYS A 182 19.36 13.73 5.23
CA LYS A 182 18.16 14.55 5.45
C LYS A 182 16.95 14.15 4.61
N CYS A 183 16.89 12.90 4.16
CA CYS A 183 15.76 12.38 3.39
C CYS A 183 14.42 12.52 4.15
N PHE A 184 14.47 12.52 5.49
CA PHE A 184 13.32 12.72 6.38
C PHE A 184 12.67 14.10 6.25
N GLU A 185 13.38 15.13 5.75
CA GLU A 185 12.79 16.47 5.56
C GLU A 185 11.62 16.44 4.58
N CYS A 186 11.64 15.52 3.60
CA CYS A 186 10.56 15.32 2.63
C CYS A 186 9.73 14.06 2.94
N HIS A 187 10.39 12.94 3.28
CA HIS A 187 9.75 11.64 3.46
C HIS A 187 9.20 11.40 4.87
N GLY A 188 9.56 12.23 5.85
CA GLY A 188 9.24 12.03 7.27
C GLY A 188 10.13 10.97 7.93
N GLY A 189 10.27 11.02 9.26
CA GLY A 189 11.19 10.14 10.00
C GLY A 189 10.86 8.65 9.90
N GLU A 190 9.59 8.31 9.70
CA GLU A 190 9.06 6.94 9.56
C GLU A 190 8.65 6.62 8.11
N GLY A 191 8.99 7.49 7.15
CA GLY A 191 8.72 7.28 5.73
C GLY A 191 7.25 7.45 5.31
N ARG A 192 6.39 8.10 6.10
CA ARG A 192 4.95 8.27 5.76
C ARG A 192 4.67 9.40 4.77
N GLY A 193 5.69 10.15 4.37
CA GLY A 193 5.58 11.31 3.48
C GLY A 193 5.05 12.57 4.17
N ASP A 194 5.26 12.67 5.48
CA ASP A 194 4.79 13.75 6.37
C ASP A 194 5.86 14.81 6.67
N GLY A 195 6.93 14.88 5.85
CA GLY A 195 8.04 15.83 6.03
C GLY A 195 7.70 17.26 5.58
N ASN A 196 7.72 17.50 4.27
CA ASN A 196 7.52 18.85 3.70
C ASN A 196 6.19 18.93 2.91
N PRO A 197 5.20 19.69 3.40
CA PRO A 197 3.89 19.83 2.75
C PRO A 197 3.85 20.85 1.60
N THR A 198 4.90 21.66 1.40
CA THR A 198 4.89 22.79 0.45
C THR A 198 5.66 22.51 -0.84
N MET A 199 6.13 21.27 -1.02
CA MET A 199 6.83 20.85 -2.22
C MET A 199 5.96 21.02 -3.47
N LYS A 200 6.59 21.46 -4.55
CA LYS A 200 5.98 21.61 -5.88
C LYS A 200 6.81 20.88 -6.92
N ASP A 201 6.15 20.40 -7.96
CA ASP A 201 6.85 19.98 -9.17
C ASP A 201 7.29 21.19 -10.00
N ASP A 202 8.04 20.94 -11.08
CA ASP A 202 8.61 22.00 -11.94
C ASP A 202 7.51 22.82 -12.66
N TRP A 203 6.28 22.30 -12.72
CA TRP A 203 5.11 22.97 -13.27
C TRP A 203 4.32 23.76 -12.19
N GLY A 204 4.81 23.78 -10.95
CA GLY A 204 4.21 24.53 -9.84
C GLY A 204 3.05 23.81 -9.14
N PHE A 205 2.75 22.56 -9.50
CA PHE A 205 1.71 21.78 -8.85
C PHE A 205 2.21 21.18 -7.53
N PRO A 206 1.39 21.14 -6.47
CA PRO A 206 1.74 20.51 -5.21
C PRO A 206 2.13 19.03 -5.41
N ILE A 207 3.21 18.60 -4.78
CA ILE A 207 3.64 17.20 -4.78
C ILE A 207 4.05 16.79 -3.36
N VAL A 208 3.66 15.58 -2.96
CA VAL A 208 4.05 14.99 -1.67
C VAL A 208 4.84 13.71 -1.90
N ALA A 209 5.72 13.40 -0.95
CA ALA A 209 6.45 12.15 -0.94
C ALA A 209 5.50 10.94 -0.80
N ALA A 210 5.89 9.81 -1.38
CA ALA A 210 5.14 8.57 -1.23
C ALA A 210 5.24 8.05 0.23
N ASP A 211 4.17 7.39 0.69
CA ASP A 211 4.20 6.66 1.96
C ASP A 211 4.88 5.30 1.74
N TRP A 212 6.02 5.10 2.39
CA TRP A 212 6.84 3.89 2.29
C TRP A 212 6.22 2.67 2.96
N GLN A 213 5.28 2.88 3.87
CA GLN A 213 4.47 1.82 4.47
C GLN A 213 3.30 1.40 3.56
N GLN A 214 3.18 2.04 2.39
CA GLN A 214 2.24 1.67 1.34
C GLN A 214 2.98 1.47 0.01
N CYS A 215 4.01 0.64 -0.01
CA CYS A 215 4.91 0.52 -1.16
C CYS A 215 4.28 0.01 -2.46
N TRP A 216 3.05 -0.52 -2.42
CA TRP A 216 2.23 -0.73 -3.62
C TRP A 216 1.92 0.58 -4.37
N ASN A 217 2.10 1.75 -3.74
CA ASN A 217 1.94 3.07 -4.35
C ASN A 217 3.26 3.66 -4.90
N PHE A 218 4.38 2.92 -4.89
CA PHE A 218 5.64 3.40 -5.47
C PHE A 218 5.55 3.48 -6.99
N ARG A 219 5.73 4.67 -7.56
CA ARG A 219 5.63 4.86 -9.01
C ARG A 219 6.65 3.97 -9.74
N GLY A 220 6.18 3.21 -10.73
CA GLY A 220 6.99 2.26 -11.49
C GLY A 220 7.11 0.87 -10.87
N SER A 221 6.43 0.56 -9.75
CA SER A 221 6.58 -0.72 -9.03
C SER A 221 5.39 -1.69 -9.12
N ARG A 222 4.36 -1.43 -9.95
CA ARG A 222 3.05 -2.15 -9.86
C ARG A 222 3.14 -3.68 -9.83
N ARG A 223 4.11 -4.27 -10.54
CA ARG A 223 4.31 -5.74 -10.63
C ARG A 223 5.31 -6.29 -9.61
N ASN A 224 6.09 -5.43 -8.96
CA ASN A 224 7.18 -5.79 -8.06
C ASN A 224 7.31 -4.78 -6.92
N ALA A 225 6.21 -4.45 -6.24
CA ALA A 225 6.15 -3.39 -5.23
C ALA A 225 7.19 -3.55 -4.10
N TYR A 226 7.58 -4.79 -3.81
CA TYR A 226 8.55 -5.16 -2.79
C TYR A 226 9.99 -5.30 -3.30
N ASP A 227 10.26 -4.99 -4.57
CA ASP A 227 11.61 -5.06 -5.13
C ASP A 227 12.43 -3.81 -4.75
N PRO A 228 13.53 -3.97 -3.97
CA PRO A 228 14.39 -2.87 -3.57
C PRO A 228 15.03 -2.16 -4.79
N PHE A 229 15.12 -2.82 -5.95
CA PHE A 229 15.59 -2.18 -7.18
C PHE A 229 14.76 -0.94 -7.52
N ASN A 230 13.46 -0.93 -7.24
CA ASN A 230 12.62 0.24 -7.50
C ASN A 230 13.08 1.48 -6.70
N VAL A 231 13.57 1.25 -5.49
CA VAL A 231 14.09 2.29 -4.60
C VAL A 231 15.49 2.70 -5.05
N VAL A 232 16.39 1.74 -5.31
CA VAL A 232 17.75 2.01 -5.83
C VAL A 232 17.68 2.81 -7.13
N ARG A 233 16.86 2.38 -8.09
CA ARG A 233 16.63 3.12 -9.35
C ARG A 233 16.22 4.56 -9.08
N THR A 234 15.31 4.79 -8.13
CA THR A 234 14.83 6.13 -7.79
C THR A 234 15.91 6.99 -7.15
N ILE A 235 16.70 6.44 -6.22
CA ILE A 235 17.81 7.12 -5.56
C ILE A 235 18.92 7.45 -6.58
N ASN A 236 19.20 6.54 -7.52
CA ASN A 236 20.26 6.70 -8.51
C ASN A 236 19.90 7.67 -9.64
N THR A 237 18.66 7.62 -10.16
CA THR A 237 18.24 8.43 -11.32
C THR A 237 17.59 9.75 -10.95
N GLY A 238 17.09 9.87 -9.72
CA GLY A 238 16.16 10.92 -9.32
C GLY A 238 14.84 10.85 -10.09
N LEU A 239 13.92 11.75 -9.75
CA LEU A 239 12.64 11.87 -10.45
C LEU A 239 12.57 13.25 -11.12
N ASN A 240 12.97 13.33 -12.40
CA ASN A 240 12.94 14.57 -13.16
C ASN A 240 11.56 15.24 -13.09
N GLY A 241 11.52 16.57 -13.00
CA GLY A 241 10.27 17.29 -12.79
C GLY A 241 9.78 17.27 -11.36
N THR A 242 10.60 16.90 -10.37
CA THR A 242 10.21 16.88 -8.95
C THR A 242 11.36 17.29 -8.04
N PRO A 243 11.07 17.64 -6.77
CA PRO A 243 12.09 17.90 -5.76
C PRO A 243 12.91 16.68 -5.31
N MET A 244 12.73 15.49 -5.88
CA MET A 244 13.51 14.29 -5.56
C MET A 244 14.75 14.22 -6.48
N PRO A 245 15.94 14.65 -6.01
CA PRO A 245 17.15 14.64 -6.82
C PRO A 245 17.70 13.22 -6.98
N ASN A 246 18.76 13.11 -7.78
CA ASN A 246 19.59 11.92 -7.76
C ASN A 246 20.63 12.01 -6.63
N PHE A 247 21.05 10.84 -6.14
CA PHE A 247 22.07 10.69 -5.09
C PHE A 247 23.27 9.87 -5.57
N LYS A 248 23.49 9.77 -6.90
CA LYS A 248 24.49 8.87 -7.49
C LYS A 248 25.92 9.25 -7.10
N ASP A 249 26.20 10.54 -7.05
CA ASP A 249 27.53 11.06 -6.77
C ASP A 249 27.76 11.34 -5.29
N GLN A 250 26.68 11.49 -4.50
CA GLN A 250 26.76 11.74 -3.06
C GLN A 250 26.80 10.45 -2.23
N ILE A 251 26.22 9.35 -2.73
CA ILE A 251 26.10 8.09 -2.00
C ILE A 251 26.62 6.96 -2.88
N ASN A 252 27.59 6.18 -2.35
CA ASN A 252 28.16 5.06 -3.09
C ASN A 252 27.10 3.98 -3.39
N GLN A 253 27.41 3.07 -4.33
CA GLN A 253 26.45 2.07 -4.80
C GLN A 253 25.93 1.14 -3.69
N GLU A 254 26.81 0.63 -2.83
CA GLU A 254 26.43 -0.28 -1.74
C GLU A 254 25.51 0.40 -0.71
N ASP A 255 25.82 1.64 -0.34
CA ASP A 255 25.02 2.41 0.61
C ASP A 255 23.63 2.76 0.06
N ARG A 256 23.50 2.97 -1.26
CA ARG A 256 22.17 3.13 -1.90
C ARG A 256 21.32 1.87 -1.81
N TRP A 257 21.94 0.68 -1.89
CA TRP A 257 21.26 -0.58 -1.61
C TRP A 257 20.83 -0.69 -0.15
N LYS A 258 21.65 -0.27 0.82
CA LYS A 258 21.28 -0.24 2.25
C LYS A 258 20.09 0.68 2.52
N ILE A 259 20.04 1.87 1.90
CA ILE A 259 18.85 2.74 1.98
C ILE A 259 17.63 2.02 1.39
N ALA A 260 17.78 1.36 0.24
CA ALA A 260 16.68 0.59 -0.35
C ALA A 260 16.19 -0.54 0.56
N ALA A 261 17.10 -1.22 1.28
CA ALA A 261 16.75 -2.20 2.30
C ALA A 261 15.94 -1.57 3.45
N PHE A 262 16.35 -0.41 3.96
CA PHE A 262 15.60 0.33 4.97
C PHE A 262 14.22 0.74 4.48
N VAL A 263 14.10 1.38 3.32
CA VAL A 263 12.79 1.76 2.76
C VAL A 263 11.90 0.53 2.57
N ASN A 264 12.46 -0.58 2.10
CA ASN A 264 11.71 -1.82 1.91
C ASN A 264 11.25 -2.44 3.23
N SER A 265 12.03 -2.31 4.32
CA SER A 265 11.69 -2.88 5.63
C SER A 265 10.45 -2.25 6.26
N LEU A 266 10.10 -1.02 5.86
CA LEU A 266 8.91 -0.30 6.30
C LEU A 266 7.60 -0.81 5.66
N CYS A 267 7.68 -1.58 4.56
CA CYS A 267 6.49 -2.14 3.93
C CYS A 267 5.81 -3.19 4.82
N PRO A 268 4.48 -3.17 4.99
CA PRO A 268 3.76 -4.24 5.66
C PRO A 268 3.82 -5.52 4.82
N ARG A 269 3.92 -6.67 5.48
CA ARG A 269 4.05 -7.98 4.81
C ARG A 269 3.14 -9.08 5.34
N LYS A 270 2.38 -8.78 6.39
CA LYS A 270 1.41 -9.70 6.96
C LYS A 270 0.22 -9.84 6.03
N ASN A 271 -0.10 -11.08 5.64
CA ASN A 271 -1.30 -11.45 4.89
C ASN A 271 -1.53 -10.58 3.64
N ILE A 272 -0.54 -10.52 2.74
CA ILE A 272 -0.62 -9.72 1.51
C ILE A 272 -1.34 -10.49 0.41
N ASP A 273 -2.29 -9.82 -0.25
CA ASP A 273 -2.92 -10.31 -1.49
C ASP A 273 -1.90 -10.23 -2.64
N PRO A 274 -1.54 -11.37 -3.28
CA PRO A 274 -0.60 -11.39 -4.40
C PRO A 274 -1.07 -10.59 -5.64
N LEU A 275 -2.38 -10.40 -5.82
CA LEU A 275 -2.93 -9.67 -6.97
C LEU A 275 -2.93 -8.16 -6.74
N ALA A 276 -3.34 -7.73 -5.55
CA ALA A 276 -3.42 -6.32 -5.20
C ALA A 276 -2.09 -5.75 -4.65
N ASN A 277 -1.18 -6.62 -4.20
CA ASN A 277 0.02 -6.26 -3.41
C ASN A 277 -0.30 -5.47 -2.13
N LYS A 278 -1.54 -5.57 -1.62
CA LYS A 278 -2.04 -4.90 -0.41
C LYS A 278 -2.31 -5.93 0.70
N PRO A 279 -2.30 -5.52 1.99
CA PRO A 279 -2.79 -6.37 3.07
C PRO A 279 -4.26 -6.76 2.85
N VAL A 280 -4.56 -8.02 3.16
CA VAL A 280 -5.92 -8.56 3.15
C VAL A 280 -6.63 -8.10 4.41
N SER A 281 -7.86 -7.60 4.24
CA SER A 281 -8.72 -7.17 5.34
C SER A 281 -9.00 -8.30 6.34
N ASP A 282 -8.79 -8.02 7.63
CA ASP A 282 -9.13 -8.91 8.73
C ASP A 282 -10.63 -8.78 9.05
N PHE A 283 -11.47 -9.65 8.50
CA PHE A 283 -12.93 -9.58 8.64
C PHE A 283 -13.45 -9.70 10.10
N LEU A 284 -12.63 -10.22 11.01
CA LEU A 284 -12.98 -10.41 12.42
C LEU A 284 -12.02 -9.67 13.36
N ILE A 285 -12.53 -8.64 14.01
CA ILE A 285 -11.86 -7.86 15.06
C ILE A 285 -12.14 -8.51 16.41
N SER A 286 -11.20 -9.35 16.86
CA SER A 286 -11.26 -9.94 18.19
C SER A 286 -10.85 -8.94 19.26
N SER A 287 -11.77 -8.58 20.14
CA SER A 287 -11.47 -7.78 21.32
C SER A 287 -10.95 -8.71 22.42
N GLU A 288 -9.69 -8.52 22.82
CA GLU A 288 -9.04 -9.38 23.82
C GLU A 288 -9.52 -9.04 25.24
N PHE A 289 -9.86 -10.07 26.00
CA PHE A 289 -10.17 -9.93 27.42
C PHE A 289 -8.92 -9.49 28.20
N THR A 290 -9.09 -8.47 29.05
CA THR A 290 -8.06 -7.97 29.95
C THR A 290 -8.59 -8.05 31.38
N ALA A 291 -7.89 -8.81 32.23
CA ALA A 291 -8.18 -8.85 33.66
C ALA A 291 -7.65 -7.57 34.31
N GLY A 292 -8.49 -6.86 35.06
CA GLY A 292 -8.13 -5.58 35.68
C GLY A 292 -8.42 -4.36 34.80
N PRO A 293 -7.85 -3.19 35.18
CA PRO A 293 -8.04 -1.95 34.44
C PRO A 293 -7.34 -1.96 33.09
N VAL A 294 -7.97 -1.35 32.09
CA VAL A 294 -7.40 -1.21 30.75
C VAL A 294 -6.65 0.11 30.70
N ALA A 295 -5.36 0.07 30.33
CA ALA A 295 -4.56 1.28 30.18
C ALA A 295 -5.23 2.27 29.21
N LYS A 296 -5.41 3.50 29.68
CA LYS A 296 -6.10 4.57 28.94
C LYS A 296 -5.15 5.39 28.04
N THR A 297 -3.84 5.20 28.20
CA THR A 297 -2.80 5.88 27.43
C THR A 297 -2.36 5.04 26.23
N ILE A 298 -2.32 5.63 25.05
CA ILE A 298 -2.03 4.91 23.79
C ILE A 298 -0.59 4.37 23.72
N ASP A 299 0.35 5.01 24.41
CA ASP A 299 1.76 4.59 24.42
C ASP A 299 2.03 3.42 25.39
N ASP A 300 1.01 2.96 26.13
CA ASP A 300 1.16 1.80 27.01
C ASP A 300 1.50 0.54 26.19
N PRO A 301 2.45 -0.29 26.66
CA PRO A 301 2.82 -1.55 25.99
C PRO A 301 1.63 -2.46 25.65
N MET A 302 0.55 -2.40 26.42
CA MET A 302 -0.70 -3.11 26.19
C MET A 302 -1.35 -2.79 24.83
N TRP A 303 -1.09 -1.61 24.27
CA TRP A 303 -1.54 -1.18 22.95
C TRP A 303 -0.50 -1.35 21.85
N THR A 304 0.75 -1.66 22.21
CA THR A 304 1.85 -1.82 21.25
C THR A 304 1.77 -3.16 20.51
N VAL A 305 1.53 -3.07 19.20
CA VAL A 305 1.57 -4.21 18.28
C VAL A 305 2.57 -3.86 17.17
N PRO A 306 3.56 -4.73 16.87
CA PRO A 306 4.46 -4.48 15.76
C PRO A 306 3.68 -4.41 14.44
N ASP A 307 4.00 -3.41 13.60
CA ASP A 307 3.42 -3.24 12.26
C ASP A 307 3.98 -4.26 11.24
N SER A 308 5.11 -4.89 11.56
CA SER A 308 5.82 -5.83 10.69
C SER A 308 5.33 -7.27 10.83
N ASP A 309 5.50 -8.03 9.75
CA ASP A 309 5.41 -9.50 9.79
C ASP A 309 6.41 -10.04 10.82
N THR A 310 6.08 -11.19 11.40
CA THR A 310 6.78 -11.93 12.46
C THR A 310 8.16 -12.49 12.03
N LYS A 311 8.72 -11.93 10.95
CA LYS A 311 9.85 -12.46 10.18
C LYS A 311 10.92 -11.42 9.84
N ILE A 312 10.72 -10.14 10.14
CA ILE A 312 11.79 -9.12 10.01
C ILE A 312 12.72 -9.20 11.23
N THR A 313 12.16 -9.55 12.39
CA THR A 313 12.81 -10.38 13.40
C THR A 313 11.97 -11.65 13.51
N GLY A 314 12.59 -12.83 13.59
CA GLY A 314 11.84 -14.05 13.86
C GLY A 314 11.06 -13.85 15.16
N TRP A 315 9.75 -14.11 15.16
CA TRP A 315 8.90 -14.16 16.37
C TRP A 315 9.44 -15.07 17.48
N GLN A 316 10.53 -15.79 17.22
CA GLN A 316 11.09 -16.87 18.00
C GLN A 316 12.48 -16.56 18.58
N ASP A 317 13.21 -15.55 18.08
CA ASP A 317 14.65 -15.39 18.39
C ASP A 317 14.99 -14.34 19.44
N ASP A 318 13.97 -13.71 20.03
CA ASP A 318 14.20 -12.80 21.14
C ASP A 318 13.82 -13.51 22.46
N GLU A 319 14.79 -14.24 23.02
CA GLU A 319 14.65 -14.86 24.35
C GLU A 319 14.43 -13.79 25.42
N ALA A 320 14.97 -12.58 25.26
CA ALA A 320 14.69 -11.45 26.14
C ALA A 320 13.23 -10.97 25.99
N TYR A 321 12.65 -10.98 24.78
CA TYR A 321 11.23 -10.67 24.56
C TYR A 321 10.27 -11.73 25.13
N LYS A 322 10.63 -13.02 25.07
CA LYS A 322 9.84 -14.10 25.72
C LYS A 322 9.93 -14.04 27.24
N GLU A 323 11.10 -13.76 27.80
CA GLU A 323 11.32 -13.65 29.25
C GLU A 323 10.73 -12.37 29.85
N GLU A 324 10.73 -11.24 29.13
CA GLU A 324 10.21 -9.96 29.63
C GLU A 324 8.73 -9.74 29.27
N TRP A 325 8.21 -10.29 28.16
CA TRP A 325 6.88 -9.94 27.61
C TRP A 325 5.98 -11.12 27.20
N GLY A 326 6.40 -12.38 27.36
CA GLY A 326 5.68 -13.59 26.91
C GLY A 326 4.35 -13.90 27.61
N ALA A 327 3.98 -13.14 28.65
CA ALA A 327 2.76 -13.33 29.44
C ALA A 327 1.58 -12.44 29.00
N VAL A 328 1.78 -11.47 28.09
CA VAL A 328 0.73 -10.52 27.70
C VAL A 328 0.02 -10.99 26.44
N ASN A 329 -1.25 -11.38 26.55
CA ASN A 329 -2.14 -11.59 25.41
C ASN A 329 -2.29 -10.27 24.64
N ARG A 330 -1.48 -10.06 23.58
CA ARG A 330 -1.49 -8.83 22.79
C ARG A 330 -2.63 -8.88 21.77
N PRO A 331 -3.49 -7.85 21.72
CA PRO A 331 -4.56 -7.77 20.74
C PRO A 331 -3.96 -7.67 19.34
N ARG A 332 -4.65 -8.28 18.38
CA ARG A 332 -4.26 -8.18 16.99
C ARG A 332 -4.51 -6.76 16.50
N LYS A 333 -3.54 -6.21 15.76
CA LYS A 333 -3.74 -5.05 14.90
C LYS A 333 -4.42 -5.53 13.62
N ASN A 334 -5.72 -5.27 13.51
CA ASN A 334 -6.57 -5.75 12.42
C ASN A 334 -6.56 -4.74 11.28
N TYR A 335 -6.24 -5.17 10.06
CA TYR A 335 -6.27 -4.30 8.89
C TYR A 335 -7.69 -4.20 8.33
N VAL A 336 -8.17 -2.97 8.12
CA VAL A 336 -9.48 -2.68 7.55
C VAL A 336 -9.27 -1.86 6.28
N ALA A 337 -9.55 -2.47 5.12
CA ALA A 337 -9.58 -1.72 3.87
C ALA A 337 -10.80 -0.79 3.81
N MET A 338 -10.57 0.43 3.33
CA MET A 338 -11.58 1.45 3.15
C MET A 338 -11.89 1.63 1.66
N ALA A 339 -13.12 2.01 1.36
CA ALA A 339 -13.60 2.34 0.02
C ALA A 339 -13.91 3.83 -0.06
N GLY A 340 -13.69 4.41 -1.23
CA GLY A 340 -13.74 5.86 -1.41
C GLY A 340 -14.95 6.43 -2.12
N GLN A 341 -15.81 5.58 -2.65
CA GLN A 341 -16.89 6.07 -3.49
C GLN A 341 -18.23 5.54 -3.03
N ILE A 342 -19.02 6.44 -2.47
CA ILE A 342 -20.46 6.29 -2.30
C ILE A 342 -21.10 6.77 -3.60
N THR A 343 -22.01 5.99 -4.19
CA THR A 343 -22.72 6.39 -5.43
C THR A 343 -23.84 7.40 -5.15
N ARG A 344 -23.56 8.39 -4.29
CA ARG A 344 -24.39 9.56 -4.00
C ARG A 344 -23.55 10.80 -4.24
N GLY A 345 -24.14 11.83 -4.84
CA GLY A 345 -23.42 13.05 -5.19
C GLY A 345 -22.50 12.94 -6.41
N LYS A 346 -21.45 13.78 -6.45
CA LYS A 346 -20.54 13.87 -7.59
C LYS A 346 -19.66 12.61 -7.66
N ARG A 347 -19.68 11.94 -8.81
CA ARG A 347 -19.05 10.62 -9.04
C ARG A 347 -17.50 10.59 -9.01
N ASN A 348 -16.83 11.68 -8.63
CA ASN A 348 -15.37 11.85 -8.78
C ASN A 348 -14.75 12.39 -7.49
N PHE A 349 -14.60 11.53 -6.50
CA PHE A 349 -13.91 11.82 -5.24
C PHE A 349 -12.96 10.64 -4.93
N ASP A 350 -11.77 10.96 -4.43
CA ASP A 350 -10.73 10.00 -4.05
C ASP A 350 -10.38 10.27 -2.58
N PRO A 351 -10.76 9.37 -1.65
CA PRO A 351 -10.50 9.57 -0.25
C PRO A 351 -8.99 9.54 0.01
N LYS A 352 -8.55 10.30 1.00
CA LYS A 352 -7.13 10.30 1.39
C LYS A 352 -6.72 9.06 2.14
N VAL A 353 -7.64 8.46 2.87
CA VAL A 353 -7.38 7.26 3.67
C VAL A 353 -7.94 6.04 2.95
N ASP A 354 -7.06 5.10 2.58
CA ASP A 354 -7.44 3.86 1.91
C ASP A 354 -7.52 2.64 2.86
N ASN A 355 -7.05 2.81 4.09
CA ASN A 355 -7.06 1.79 5.13
C ASN A 355 -6.98 2.38 6.54
N LEU A 356 -7.38 1.58 7.51
CA LEU A 356 -7.14 1.83 8.91
C LEU A 356 -6.82 0.52 9.63
N TRP A 357 -6.30 0.65 10.85
CA TRP A 357 -6.03 -0.47 11.73
C TRP A 357 -6.84 -0.34 13.01
N VAL A 358 -7.33 -1.49 13.49
CA VAL A 358 -8.14 -1.55 14.71
C VAL A 358 -7.57 -2.56 15.67
N THR A 359 -7.32 -2.11 16.88
CA THR A 359 -6.91 -2.93 18.02
C THR A 359 -7.97 -2.78 19.09
N SER A 360 -8.46 -3.89 19.68
CA SER A 360 -9.54 -3.83 20.66
C SER A 360 -9.27 -4.69 21.88
N ARG A 361 -9.69 -4.18 23.04
CA ARG A 361 -9.66 -4.87 24.33
C ARG A 361 -10.94 -4.59 25.09
N TRP A 362 -11.27 -5.45 26.04
CA TRP A 362 -12.39 -5.23 26.94
C TRP A 362 -12.07 -5.75 28.34
N SER A 363 -12.71 -5.16 29.34
CA SER A 363 -12.61 -5.55 30.74
C SER A 363 -14.01 -5.71 31.33
N GLU A 364 -14.23 -6.85 31.97
CA GLU A 364 -15.47 -7.13 32.71
C GLU A 364 -15.56 -6.28 33.98
N GLU A 365 -14.43 -6.06 34.67
CA GLU A 365 -14.35 -5.25 35.88
C GLU A 365 -14.70 -3.79 35.61
N GLU A 366 -14.19 -3.22 34.51
CA GLU A 366 -14.54 -1.86 34.10
C GLU A 366 -15.88 -1.76 33.37
N ASN A 367 -16.49 -2.91 33.07
CA ASN A 367 -17.70 -3.02 32.25
C ASN A 367 -17.57 -2.21 30.95
N ALA A 368 -16.42 -2.29 30.26
CA ALA A 368 -16.10 -1.42 29.13
C ALA A 368 -15.32 -2.14 28.01
N VAL A 369 -15.54 -1.65 26.78
CA VAL A 369 -14.78 -2.01 25.58
C VAL A 369 -14.00 -0.81 25.08
N TYR A 370 -12.82 -1.10 24.54
CA TYR A 370 -11.89 -0.14 24.00
C TYR A 370 -11.57 -0.48 22.54
N TYR A 371 -11.53 0.56 21.69
CA TYR A 371 -11.13 0.47 20.30
C TYR A 371 -10.07 1.52 20.00
N LEU A 372 -8.85 1.08 19.79
CA LEU A 372 -7.78 1.89 19.23
C LEU A 372 -7.89 1.86 17.71
N VAL A 373 -8.23 2.99 17.11
CA VAL A 373 -8.29 3.18 15.67
C VAL A 373 -7.06 3.97 15.23
N GLU A 374 -6.28 3.40 14.32
CA GLU A 374 -5.09 4.03 13.76
C GLU A 374 -5.22 4.15 12.24
N TYR A 375 -4.72 5.23 11.64
CA TYR A 375 -4.64 5.35 10.19
C TYR A 375 -3.56 6.35 9.79
N HIS A 376 -3.12 6.25 8.54
CA HIS A 376 -2.13 7.17 8.00
C HIS A 376 -2.83 8.41 7.46
N LEU A 377 -2.36 9.57 7.89
CA LEU A 377 -2.78 10.85 7.34
C LEU A 377 -1.57 11.77 7.39
N ARG A 378 -1.00 12.12 6.23
CA ARG A 378 0.29 12.80 6.13
C ARG A 378 0.31 14.14 6.86
N PHE A 379 -0.80 14.84 6.82
CA PHE A 379 -0.95 16.14 7.44
C PHE A 379 -2.40 16.38 7.83
N LEU A 380 -2.60 17.09 8.94
CA LEU A 380 -3.93 17.44 9.44
C LEU A 380 -4.34 18.85 9.03
N SER A 381 -5.66 19.09 9.01
CA SER A 381 -6.25 20.41 8.94
C SER A 381 -6.08 21.18 10.26
N ASN A 382 -5.93 22.50 10.13
CA ASN A 382 -6.02 23.45 11.24
C ASN A 382 -7.28 24.31 11.18
N ASP A 383 -8.13 24.07 10.18
CA ASP A 383 -9.34 24.86 9.93
C ASP A 383 -10.53 24.26 10.70
N PRO A 384 -11.18 25.02 11.61
CA PRO A 384 -12.38 24.57 12.31
C PRO A 384 -13.58 24.22 11.42
N GLU A 385 -13.64 24.73 10.19
CA GLU A 385 -14.65 24.33 9.21
C GLU A 385 -14.41 22.92 8.66
N TRP A 386 -13.13 22.57 8.50
CA TRP A 386 -12.65 21.33 7.91
C TRP A 386 -11.90 20.48 8.93
N LYS A 387 -12.65 19.95 9.91
CA LYS A 387 -12.10 19.10 10.96
C LYS A 387 -11.79 17.71 10.44
N GLU A 388 -10.81 17.07 11.07
CA GLU A 388 -10.55 15.66 10.88
C GLU A 388 -11.61 14.84 11.63
N MET A 389 -12.10 13.77 11.01
CA MET A 389 -13.13 12.93 11.63
C MET A 389 -12.83 11.44 11.45
N VAL A 390 -13.15 10.64 12.47
CA VAL A 390 -13.18 9.18 12.38
C VAL A 390 -14.41 8.63 13.10
N GLY A 391 -15.05 7.65 12.48
CA GLY A 391 -16.32 7.08 12.92
C GLY A 391 -16.26 5.56 13.09
N ILE A 392 -16.94 5.06 14.12
CA ILE A 392 -17.25 3.63 14.29
C ILE A 392 -18.77 3.47 14.26
N GLN A 393 -19.27 2.63 13.36
CA GLN A 393 -20.70 2.37 13.20
C GLN A 393 -21.08 0.97 13.70
N TRP A 394 -22.21 0.92 14.39
CA TRP A 394 -22.81 -0.28 14.98
C TRP A 394 -24.29 -0.36 14.64
N PRO A 395 -24.87 -1.55 14.45
CA PRO A 395 -26.32 -1.69 14.36
C PRO A 395 -26.99 -1.27 15.67
N ALA A 396 -28.05 -0.45 15.60
CA ALA A 396 -28.76 0.04 16.78
C ALA A 396 -29.58 -1.05 17.49
N LYS A 397 -29.96 -2.11 16.77
CA LYS A 397 -30.71 -3.26 17.30
C LYS A 397 -29.96 -4.56 17.02
N LEU A 398 -29.20 -5.04 18.01
CA LEU A 398 -28.42 -6.27 17.83
C LEU A 398 -29.27 -7.54 17.72
N GLN A 399 -30.48 -7.54 18.28
CA GLN A 399 -31.39 -8.69 18.29
C GLN A 399 -31.96 -9.00 16.90
N ASP A 400 -32.06 -7.99 16.03
CA ASP A 400 -32.57 -8.13 14.66
C ASP A 400 -31.51 -8.66 13.67
N LEU A 401 -30.26 -8.82 14.12
CA LEU A 401 -29.12 -9.23 13.29
C LEU A 401 -28.97 -10.73 13.09
N PHE A 402 -29.76 -11.55 13.79
CA PHE A 402 -29.76 -13.01 13.59
C PHE A 402 -30.58 -13.44 12.37
N GLY A 403 -31.17 -12.48 11.63
CA GLY A 403 -31.74 -12.69 10.29
C GLY A 403 -30.71 -12.52 9.16
N ALA A 404 -31.06 -12.91 7.93
CA ALA A 404 -30.14 -12.94 6.79
C ALA A 404 -29.67 -11.55 6.30
N GLU A 405 -30.35 -10.47 6.68
CA GLU A 405 -30.15 -9.16 6.07
C GLU A 405 -29.62 -8.16 7.11
N LYS A 406 -28.42 -7.62 6.86
CA LYS A 406 -27.78 -6.60 7.69
C LYS A 406 -28.36 -5.21 7.40
N PRO A 407 -28.21 -4.22 8.31
CA PRO A 407 -28.44 -2.83 7.95
C PRO A 407 -27.59 -2.44 6.75
N TYR A 408 -28.02 -1.44 5.97
CA TYR A 408 -27.13 -0.85 4.98
C TYR A 408 -25.86 -0.31 5.65
N PHE A 409 -24.68 -0.56 5.07
CA PHE A 409 -23.40 -0.27 5.74
C PHE A 409 -23.09 1.22 5.84
N ILE A 410 -23.86 2.08 5.18
CA ILE A 410 -23.75 3.53 5.24
C ILE A 410 -24.95 4.07 6.01
N TYR A 411 -24.76 4.40 7.28
CA TYR A 411 -25.80 5.00 8.13
C TYR A 411 -27.11 4.18 8.25
N GLY A 412 -27.08 2.88 7.95
CA GLY A 412 -28.25 2.01 8.09
C GLY A 412 -29.37 2.33 7.11
N ASP A 413 -30.57 1.93 7.48
CA ASP A 413 -31.80 2.23 6.75
C ASP A 413 -32.96 2.47 7.73
N SER A 414 -34.10 2.93 7.20
CA SER A 414 -35.27 3.26 8.01
C SER A 414 -35.76 2.10 8.90
N LYS A 415 -35.60 0.86 8.46
CA LYS A 415 -36.01 -0.34 9.20
C LYS A 415 -34.92 -0.83 10.14
N LYS A 416 -33.65 -0.69 9.75
CA LYS A 416 -32.46 -1.12 10.47
C LYS A 416 -31.54 0.06 10.74
N PRO A 417 -31.83 0.84 11.80
CA PRO A 417 -30.98 1.96 12.18
C PRO A 417 -29.61 1.50 12.69
N VAL A 418 -28.67 2.43 12.66
CA VAL A 418 -27.31 2.28 13.18
C VAL A 418 -26.97 3.42 14.12
N HIS A 419 -26.05 3.15 15.04
CA HIS A 419 -25.40 4.15 15.88
C HIS A 419 -23.99 4.40 15.36
N VAL A 420 -23.61 5.66 15.23
CA VAL A 420 -22.26 6.05 14.81
C VAL A 420 -21.59 6.84 15.92
N TRP A 421 -20.43 6.36 16.37
CA TRP A 421 -19.56 7.07 17.30
C TRP A 421 -18.56 7.83 16.46
N ARG A 422 -18.66 9.16 16.44
CA ARG A 422 -17.79 10.01 15.64
C ARG A 422 -16.92 10.86 16.54
N ALA A 423 -15.61 10.80 16.31
CA ALA A 423 -14.64 11.72 16.89
C ALA A 423 -14.34 12.82 15.86
N ASP A 424 -14.72 14.05 16.17
CA ASP A 424 -14.41 15.26 15.42
C ASP A 424 -13.23 15.96 16.12
N PHE A 425 -12.13 16.25 15.42
CA PHE A 425 -10.95 16.78 16.09
C PHE A 425 -10.09 17.74 15.25
N LEU A 426 -9.34 18.56 15.99
CA LEU A 426 -8.26 19.40 15.48
C LEU A 426 -6.99 19.15 16.28
N PRO A 427 -5.80 19.29 15.67
CA PRO A 427 -4.56 19.11 16.40
C PRO A 427 -4.21 20.35 17.24
N VAL A 428 -3.66 20.11 18.44
CA VAL A 428 -3.22 21.16 19.36
C VAL A 428 -1.78 21.54 19.05
N ASN A 429 -1.51 22.84 18.85
CA ASN A 429 -0.18 23.40 18.57
C ASN A 429 0.53 22.79 17.34
N TYR A 430 -0.23 22.35 16.35
CA TYR A 430 0.29 21.74 15.14
C TYR A 430 0.24 22.68 13.94
N LYS A 431 1.30 22.67 13.14
CA LYS A 431 1.27 23.13 11.76
C LYS A 431 1.99 22.10 10.90
N PRO A 432 1.56 21.89 9.65
CA PRO A 432 2.25 20.99 8.72
C PRO A 432 3.73 21.31 8.50
N THR A 433 4.16 22.55 8.75
CA THR A 433 5.55 23.02 8.61
C THR A 433 6.35 23.01 9.92
N ASN A 434 5.77 22.52 11.02
CA ASN A 434 6.51 22.39 12.27
C ASN A 434 7.65 21.38 12.11
N ALA A 435 8.73 21.53 12.89
CA ALA A 435 9.76 20.51 12.98
C ALA A 435 9.16 19.17 13.48
N PRO A 436 9.77 18.02 13.13
CA PRO A 436 9.35 16.73 13.65
C PRO A 436 9.30 16.73 15.18
N ASN A 437 8.15 16.38 15.74
CA ASN A 437 7.95 16.28 17.19
C ASN A 437 7.97 14.80 17.60
N PRO A 438 8.98 14.33 18.35
CA PRO A 438 9.06 12.94 18.79
C PRO A 438 7.93 12.55 19.75
N GLU A 439 7.38 13.49 20.51
CA GLU A 439 6.25 13.26 21.42
C GLU A 439 4.90 13.29 20.70
N GLY A 440 4.87 13.71 19.42
CA GLY A 440 3.63 13.90 18.67
C GLY A 440 2.78 15.07 19.17
N TYR A 441 1.58 15.19 18.62
CA TYR A 441 0.63 16.27 18.89
C TYR A 441 -0.65 15.68 19.47
N LYS A 442 -1.09 16.20 20.61
CA LYS A 442 -2.43 15.87 21.15
C LYS A 442 -3.51 16.45 20.25
N LEU A 443 -4.66 15.80 20.25
CA LEU A 443 -5.82 16.20 19.46
C LEU A 443 -6.91 16.72 20.41
N ASP A 444 -7.51 17.85 20.07
CA ASP A 444 -8.71 18.35 20.73
C ASP A 444 -9.91 17.63 20.10
N VAL A 445 -10.37 16.57 20.79
CA VAL A 445 -11.37 15.64 20.29
C VAL A 445 -12.72 15.91 20.93
N LYS A 446 -13.73 16.11 20.08
CA LYS A 446 -15.14 16.11 20.46
C LYS A 446 -15.80 14.84 19.95
N VAL A 447 -16.36 14.05 20.86
CA VAL A 447 -17.13 12.87 20.49
C VAL A 447 -18.60 13.25 20.28
N THR A 448 -19.18 12.77 19.19
CA THR A 448 -20.60 12.86 18.90
C THR A 448 -21.15 11.45 18.63
N GLU A 449 -22.28 11.13 19.26
CA GLU A 449 -23.03 9.92 18.92
C GLU A 449 -24.19 10.28 18.00
N LEU A 450 -24.35 9.53 16.92
CA LEU A 450 -25.38 9.75 15.92
C LEU A 450 -26.30 8.53 15.87
N ASN A 451 -27.60 8.77 15.93
CA ASN A 451 -28.63 7.78 15.60
C ASN A 451 -29.02 7.99 14.14
N ALA A 452 -28.78 6.99 13.29
CA ALA A 452 -29.03 7.10 11.86
C ALA A 452 -30.03 6.06 11.37
N HIS A 453 -31.03 6.52 10.61
CA HIS A 453 -32.09 5.73 9.97
C HIS A 453 -31.92 5.74 8.44
N GLY A 454 -30.67 5.71 7.99
CA GLY A 454 -30.26 6.06 6.64
C GLY A 454 -29.59 7.43 6.59
N PHE A 455 -28.88 7.68 5.49
CA PHE A 455 -28.04 8.87 5.31
C PHE A 455 -28.82 10.20 5.38
N GLU A 456 -30.12 10.21 5.07
CA GLU A 456 -30.97 11.41 5.12
C GLU A 456 -31.56 11.72 6.51
N ASP A 457 -31.59 10.75 7.43
CA ASP A 457 -32.16 10.91 8.78
C ASP A 457 -31.11 10.52 9.81
N VAL A 458 -30.18 11.45 10.04
CA VAL A 458 -29.10 11.34 11.01
C VAL A 458 -29.32 12.39 12.10
N LYS A 459 -29.45 11.94 13.35
CA LYS A 459 -29.71 12.81 14.51
C LYS A 459 -28.62 12.64 15.56
N VAL A 460 -28.15 13.77 16.09
CA VAL A 460 -27.20 13.77 17.21
C VAL A 460 -27.94 13.30 18.47
N ARG A 461 -27.32 12.40 19.20
CA ARG A 461 -27.82 11.89 20.48
C ARG A 461 -27.46 12.87 21.60
N GLU A 462 -28.43 13.20 22.44
CA GLU A 462 -28.27 14.20 23.49
C GLU A 462 -27.33 13.74 24.63
N ASN A 463 -27.34 12.44 24.95
CA ASN A 463 -26.52 11.85 26.02
C ASN A 463 -25.57 10.79 25.43
N PRO A 464 -24.39 11.16 24.93
CA PRO A 464 -23.39 10.20 24.47
C PRO A 464 -22.82 9.42 25.67
N VAL A 465 -22.58 8.13 25.47
CA VAL A 465 -21.97 7.19 26.42
C VAL A 465 -20.56 6.75 25.98
N VAL A 466 -20.16 7.14 24.78
CA VAL A 466 -18.82 6.93 24.21
C VAL A 466 -17.96 8.13 24.51
N GLU A 467 -16.72 7.86 24.89
CA GLU A 467 -15.69 8.86 25.08
C GLU A 467 -14.40 8.47 24.35
N VAL A 468 -13.55 9.47 24.09
CA VAL A 468 -12.18 9.25 23.62
C VAL A 468 -11.27 9.53 24.81
N VAL A 469 -10.59 8.48 25.30
CA VAL A 469 -9.78 8.56 26.52
C VAL A 469 -8.36 9.05 26.25
N ASP A 470 -7.86 8.84 25.04
CA ASP A 470 -6.58 9.39 24.58
C ASP A 470 -6.56 9.49 23.06
N SER A 471 -5.75 10.40 22.55
CA SER A 471 -5.61 10.68 21.14
C SER A 471 -4.25 11.31 20.84
N ILE A 472 -3.67 10.94 19.70
CA ILE A 472 -2.37 11.46 19.29
C ILE A 472 -2.23 11.44 17.78
N TYR A 473 -1.61 12.49 17.25
CA TYR A 473 -1.05 12.52 15.92
C TYR A 473 0.48 12.52 16.00
N LYS A 474 1.13 11.47 15.48
CA LYS A 474 2.58 11.32 15.55
C LYS A 474 3.10 10.80 14.21
N GLN A 475 3.98 11.58 13.59
CA GLN A 475 4.71 11.23 12.37
C GLN A 475 3.81 10.66 11.26
N GLY A 476 2.79 11.40 10.82
CA GLY A 476 1.90 10.99 9.74
C GLY A 476 0.88 9.92 10.11
N ARG A 477 0.73 9.59 11.40
CA ARG A 477 -0.24 8.61 11.89
C ARG A 477 -1.14 9.21 12.95
N VAL A 478 -2.45 9.05 12.77
CA VAL A 478 -3.47 9.39 13.76
C VAL A 478 -3.80 8.14 14.57
N LYS A 479 -3.93 8.28 15.89
CA LYS A 479 -4.42 7.24 16.80
C LYS A 479 -5.50 7.81 17.71
N ILE A 480 -6.66 7.18 17.76
CA ILE A 480 -7.81 7.57 18.61
C ILE A 480 -8.24 6.34 19.42
N LEU A 481 -8.26 6.47 20.75
CA LEU A 481 -8.70 5.41 21.64
C LEU A 481 -10.12 5.69 22.14
N PHE A 482 -11.09 5.00 21.53
CA PHE A 482 -12.48 5.03 21.96
C PHE A 482 -12.68 4.12 23.18
N ARG A 483 -13.51 4.57 24.12
CA ARG A 483 -14.02 3.78 25.24
C ARG A 483 -15.55 3.87 25.27
N ARG A 484 -16.20 2.73 25.53
CA ARG A 484 -17.64 2.68 25.79
C ARG A 484 -17.95 1.63 26.85
N ALA A 485 -18.90 1.94 27.74
CA ALA A 485 -19.46 0.93 28.64
C ALA A 485 -20.19 -0.19 27.85
N LEU A 486 -20.07 -1.44 28.30
CA LEU A 486 -20.73 -2.60 27.69
C LEU A 486 -22.24 -2.57 27.93
N THR A 487 -22.61 -2.19 29.16
CA THR A 487 -23.99 -1.97 29.58
C THR A 487 -24.21 -0.54 30.02
N THR A 488 -25.43 -0.06 29.83
CA THR A 488 -25.86 1.30 30.14
C THR A 488 -27.15 1.27 30.96
N GLU A 489 -27.35 2.24 31.85
CA GLU A 489 -28.46 2.24 32.81
C GLU A 489 -29.85 2.32 32.15
N ASN A 490 -29.94 2.79 30.90
CA ASN A 490 -31.18 2.87 30.11
C ASN A 490 -31.30 1.73 29.09
N ALA A 491 -31.29 0.48 29.56
CA ALA A 491 -31.46 -0.71 28.71
C ALA A 491 -32.78 -0.72 27.90
N ASP A 492 -33.77 0.08 28.29
CA ASP A 492 -35.14 0.06 27.74
C ASP A 492 -35.37 1.00 26.54
N LYS A 493 -34.36 1.77 26.09
CA LYS A 493 -34.52 2.75 24.99
C LYS A 493 -33.37 2.70 23.98
N LEU A 494 -33.46 1.84 22.96
CA LEU A 494 -32.59 1.84 21.76
C LEU A 494 -31.06 1.79 22.01
N GLU A 495 -30.61 1.53 23.25
CA GLU A 495 -29.21 1.51 23.63
C GLU A 495 -28.62 0.11 23.44
N VAL A 496 -27.60 0.02 22.58
CA VAL A 496 -26.94 -1.25 22.25
C VAL A 496 -26.15 -1.77 23.44
N GLN A 497 -26.71 -2.74 24.16
CA GLN A 497 -25.95 -3.55 25.12
C GLN A 497 -24.98 -4.43 24.33
N ILE A 498 -23.69 -4.42 24.62
CA ILE A 498 -22.70 -5.20 23.87
C ILE A 498 -22.59 -6.60 24.51
N PRO A 499 -23.17 -7.66 23.92
CA PRO A 499 -23.08 -9.00 24.48
C PRO A 499 -21.67 -9.56 24.32
N ALA A 500 -21.14 -10.16 25.39
CA ALA A 500 -19.95 -10.99 25.29
C ALA A 500 -20.19 -12.20 24.37
N GLN A 501 -19.15 -12.68 23.70
CA GLN A 501 -19.15 -13.93 22.90
C GLN A 501 -20.07 -13.96 21.67
N LYS A 502 -20.65 -12.84 21.25
CA LYS A 502 -21.44 -12.76 20.01
C LYS A 502 -20.70 -11.98 18.94
N PHE A 503 -20.86 -12.39 17.69
CA PHE A 503 -20.36 -11.64 16.53
C PHE A 503 -21.27 -10.45 16.27
N ILE A 504 -20.69 -9.25 16.32
CA ILE A 504 -21.41 -8.00 16.14
C ILE A 504 -20.88 -7.31 14.89
N PRO A 505 -21.74 -6.92 13.93
CA PRO A 505 -21.31 -6.12 12.79
C PRO A 505 -20.75 -4.77 13.25
N ILE A 506 -19.64 -4.39 12.66
CA ILE A 506 -18.97 -3.10 12.89
C ILE A 506 -18.47 -2.56 11.55
N SER A 507 -18.57 -1.26 11.33
CA SER A 507 -17.97 -0.59 10.18
C SER A 507 -17.33 0.73 10.59
N PHE A 508 -16.49 1.29 9.72
CA PHE A 508 -15.67 2.45 10.01
C PHE A 508 -15.82 3.50 8.93
N MET A 509 -15.62 4.75 9.33
CA MET A 509 -15.64 5.92 8.45
C MET A 509 -14.48 6.84 8.79
N GLN A 510 -13.92 7.53 7.79
CA GLN A 510 -12.87 8.52 8.00
C GLN A 510 -13.05 9.68 7.02
N TRP A 511 -12.85 10.89 7.52
CA TRP A 511 -12.86 12.12 6.73
C TRP A 511 -11.57 12.89 6.96
N SER A 512 -10.84 13.18 5.88
CA SER A 512 -9.72 14.10 5.87
C SER A 512 -10.15 15.56 5.72
N GLY A 513 -10.07 16.32 6.80
CA GLY A 513 -10.37 17.74 6.81
C GLY A 513 -9.52 18.53 5.81
N ARG A 514 -8.22 18.24 5.74
CA ARG A 514 -7.28 18.94 4.83
C ARG A 514 -7.66 18.80 3.35
N ASP A 515 -8.30 17.71 2.97
CA ASP A 515 -8.72 17.44 1.60
C ASP A 515 -10.22 17.73 1.37
N HIS A 516 -10.82 18.51 2.29
CA HIS A 516 -12.20 18.95 2.26
C HIS A 516 -13.22 17.80 2.24
N GLU A 517 -12.87 16.70 2.92
CA GLU A 517 -13.76 15.57 3.10
C GLU A 517 -14.79 15.89 4.19
N LYS A 518 -16.07 15.80 3.84
CA LYS A 518 -17.20 16.03 4.74
C LYS A 518 -18.43 15.32 4.23
N ASP A 519 -19.33 14.98 5.14
CA ASP A 519 -20.61 14.32 4.86
C ASP A 519 -20.42 13.04 4.03
N GLU A 520 -20.80 13.04 2.75
CA GLU A 520 -20.71 11.89 1.84
C GLU A 520 -19.31 11.68 1.23
N HIS A 521 -18.44 12.69 1.27
CA HIS A 521 -17.06 12.59 0.85
C HIS A 521 -16.24 12.03 2.00
N MET A 522 -16.10 10.71 2.05
CA MET A 522 -15.40 9.99 3.10
C MET A 522 -14.84 8.66 2.63
N ALA A 523 -13.85 8.16 3.36
CA ALA A 523 -13.48 6.76 3.30
C ALA A 523 -14.45 5.94 4.17
N ILE A 524 -14.99 4.83 3.66
CA ILE A 524 -15.92 3.96 4.39
C ILE A 524 -15.56 2.48 4.22
N SER A 525 -15.66 1.70 5.30
CA SER A 525 -15.51 0.25 5.24
C SER A 525 -16.85 -0.43 4.94
N THR A 526 -16.80 -1.68 4.46
CA THR A 526 -17.97 -2.57 4.51
C THR A 526 -18.24 -3.04 5.96
N TRP A 527 -19.21 -3.93 6.16
CA TRP A 527 -19.42 -4.58 7.45
C TRP A 527 -18.34 -5.62 7.75
N PHE A 528 -17.63 -5.39 8.85
CA PHE A 528 -16.76 -6.36 9.54
C PHE A 528 -17.52 -6.97 10.72
N TYR A 529 -16.88 -7.90 11.42
CA TYR A 529 -17.38 -8.40 12.69
C TYR A 529 -16.42 -8.09 13.83
N THR A 530 -16.96 -7.79 15.00
CA THR A 530 -16.21 -7.78 16.25
C THR A 530 -16.80 -8.78 17.23
N ILE A 531 -15.94 -9.36 18.07
CA ILE A 531 -16.35 -10.27 19.14
C ILE A 531 -15.55 -9.94 20.40
N LEU A 532 -16.24 -9.88 21.53
CA LEU A 532 -15.62 -9.85 22.85
C LEU A 532 -15.22 -11.28 23.21
N LYS A 533 -13.92 -11.59 23.14
CA LYS A 533 -13.44 -12.93 23.48
C LYS A 533 -13.72 -13.21 24.96
N PRO A 534 -14.32 -14.36 25.31
CA PRO A 534 -14.53 -14.70 26.71
C PRO A 534 -13.21 -14.91 27.43
N GLN A 535 -13.25 -14.72 28.76
CA GLN A 535 -12.19 -15.24 29.62
C GLN A 535 -12.10 -16.76 29.43
N ILE A 536 -10.89 -17.26 29.16
CA ILE A 536 -10.65 -18.71 29.17
C ILE A 536 -10.70 -19.14 30.65
N PRO A 537 -11.65 -20.00 31.05
CA PRO A 537 -11.77 -20.40 32.45
C PRO A 537 -10.51 -21.11 32.91
N ASN A 538 -10.03 -20.82 34.13
CA ASN A 538 -8.89 -21.51 34.73
C ASN A 538 -9.09 -23.04 34.78
N SER A 539 -10.35 -23.50 34.82
CA SER A 539 -10.70 -24.92 34.78
C SER A 539 -10.23 -25.62 33.49
N ILE A 540 -10.12 -24.92 32.35
CA ILE A 540 -9.61 -25.52 31.10
C ILE A 540 -8.13 -25.87 31.25
N TYR A 541 -7.32 -24.97 31.83
CA TYR A 541 -5.90 -25.22 32.07
C TYR A 541 -5.69 -26.32 33.10
N VAL A 542 -6.45 -26.28 34.20
CA VAL A 542 -6.40 -27.31 35.25
C VAL A 542 -6.84 -28.68 34.70
N ASN A 543 -7.92 -28.74 33.92
CA ASN A 543 -8.39 -29.97 33.31
C ASN A 543 -7.39 -30.51 32.27
N ALA A 544 -6.72 -29.65 31.51
CA ALA A 544 -5.66 -30.06 30.59
C ALA A 544 -4.46 -30.69 31.33
N VAL A 545 -4.05 -30.10 32.46
CA VAL A 545 -3.01 -30.68 33.33
C VAL A 545 -3.46 -32.00 33.94
N ILE A 546 -4.69 -32.08 34.47
CA ILE A 546 -5.26 -33.32 35.01
C ILE A 546 -5.29 -34.42 33.94
N MET A 547 -5.77 -34.11 32.73
CA MET A 547 -5.78 -35.05 31.61
C MET A 547 -4.37 -35.50 31.23
N GLY A 548 -3.39 -34.58 31.21
CA GLY A 548 -1.98 -34.91 31.02
C GLY A 548 -1.44 -35.87 32.08
N CYS A 549 -1.73 -35.61 33.36
CA CYS A 549 -1.34 -36.48 34.48
C CYS A 549 -2.02 -37.86 34.42
N VAL A 550 -3.32 -37.92 34.08
CA VAL A 550 -4.05 -39.18 33.91
C VAL A 550 -3.47 -39.98 32.75
N PHE A 551 -3.17 -39.34 31.62
CA PHE A 551 -2.58 -40.00 30.47
C PHE A 551 -1.18 -40.53 30.76
N ALA A 552 -0.33 -39.73 31.41
CA ALA A 552 1.00 -40.14 31.85
C ALA A 552 0.92 -41.27 32.89
N GLY A 553 -0.02 -41.21 33.84
CA GLY A 553 -0.27 -42.26 34.83
C GLY A 553 -0.74 -43.56 34.18
N PHE A 554 -1.63 -43.48 33.19
CA PHE A 554 -2.10 -44.65 32.43
C PHE A 554 -0.97 -45.28 31.60
N GLN A 555 -0.13 -44.48 30.94
CA GLN A 555 1.06 -44.99 30.25
C GLN A 555 2.05 -45.62 31.21
N GLY A 556 2.30 -44.99 32.37
CA GLY A 556 3.12 -45.55 33.43
C GLY A 556 2.58 -46.88 33.97
N TRP A 557 1.26 -46.98 34.16
CA TRP A 557 0.59 -48.21 34.58
C TRP A 557 0.68 -49.32 33.52
N LEU A 558 0.51 -49.00 32.23
CA LEU A 558 0.72 -49.95 31.13
C LEU A 558 2.17 -50.45 31.07
N MET A 559 3.15 -49.55 31.22
CA MET A 559 4.57 -49.90 31.29
C MET A 559 4.88 -50.76 32.52
N TRP A 560 4.27 -50.46 33.67
CA TRP A 560 4.42 -51.27 34.88
C TRP A 560 3.77 -52.64 34.72
N MET A 561 2.56 -52.72 34.18
CA MET A 561 1.84 -53.98 33.92
C MET A 561 2.63 -54.87 32.96
N THR A 562 3.15 -54.31 31.86
CA THR A 562 3.98 -55.07 30.90
C THR A 562 5.31 -55.53 31.49
N ARG A 563 5.95 -54.73 32.34
CA ARG A 563 7.14 -55.16 33.11
C ARG A 563 6.81 -56.24 34.13
N ARG A 564 5.67 -56.12 34.81
CA ARG A 564 5.21 -57.09 35.81
C ARG A 564 4.82 -58.42 35.16
N THR A 565 4.10 -58.42 34.04
CA THR A 565 3.75 -59.65 33.32
C THR A 565 4.97 -60.34 32.74
N ARG A 566 5.97 -59.59 32.24
CA ARG A 566 7.28 -60.16 31.87
C ARG A 566 7.96 -60.83 33.06
N LYS A 567 8.01 -60.16 34.23
CA LYS A 567 8.61 -60.76 35.43
C LYS A 567 7.85 -62.01 35.91
N MET A 568 6.52 -61.98 35.90
CA MET A 568 5.70 -63.16 36.24
C MET A 568 5.88 -64.32 35.25
N TYR A 569 6.23 -64.03 34.00
CA TYR A 569 6.61 -65.03 33.01
C TYR A 569 8.00 -65.62 33.31
N ASP A 570 8.99 -64.77 33.60
CA ASP A 570 10.35 -65.20 33.98
C ASP A 570 10.36 -66.03 35.27
N ASP A 571 9.48 -65.69 36.23
CA ASP A 571 9.30 -66.39 37.50
C ASP A 571 8.42 -67.66 37.38
N GLY A 572 7.95 -68.01 36.17
CA GLY A 572 7.19 -69.24 35.90
C GLY A 572 5.75 -69.28 36.42
N VAL A 573 5.20 -68.14 36.84
CA VAL A 573 3.86 -68.02 37.44
C VAL A 573 2.75 -67.94 36.38
N VAL A 574 3.08 -67.58 35.14
CA VAL A 574 2.12 -67.42 34.03
C VAL A 574 2.66 -68.11 32.77
N LEU A 575 1.87 -69.02 32.18
CA LEU A 575 2.18 -69.68 30.91
C LEU A 575 1.84 -68.73 29.74
N ARG A 576 2.74 -68.62 28.77
CA ARG A 576 2.47 -67.90 27.52
C ARG A 576 1.54 -68.76 26.66
N ASP A 577 0.40 -68.22 26.26
CA ASP A 577 -0.42 -68.84 25.23
C ASP A 577 0.47 -69.11 24.01
N ARG A 578 0.55 -70.39 23.62
CA ARG A 578 1.19 -70.75 22.36
C ARG A 578 0.42 -70.05 21.26
N LEU A 579 1.14 -69.34 20.39
CA LEU A 579 0.58 -68.90 19.12
C LEU A 579 -0.07 -70.12 18.45
N PRO A 580 -1.31 -70.02 17.95
CA PRO A 580 -1.97 -71.14 17.30
C PRO A 580 -1.08 -71.64 16.16
N ASP A 581 -0.91 -72.96 16.15
CA ASP A 581 0.04 -73.71 15.33
C ASP A 581 0.16 -73.18 13.90
N GLN A 582 1.37 -72.80 13.48
CA GLN A 582 1.70 -72.84 12.07
C GLN A 582 1.71 -74.32 11.66
N PRO A 583 0.88 -74.75 10.70
CA PRO A 583 0.81 -76.15 10.31
C PRO A 583 2.14 -76.59 9.66
N SER A 584 2.52 -77.82 10.02
CA SER A 584 3.76 -78.57 9.76
C SER A 584 4.52 -78.27 8.48
#